data_AF-A0A839UBX4-F1
#
_entry.id   AF-A0A839UBX4-F1
#
_cell.length_a   1.000
_cell.length_b   1.000
_cell.length_c   1.000
_cell.angle_alpha   90.00
_cell.angle_beta   90.00
_cell.angle_gamma   90.00
#
_symmetry.space_group_name_H-M   'P 1'
#
loop_
_entity.id
_entity.type
_entity.pdbx_description
1 polymer ?
#
loop_
_entity_poly.entity_id
_entity_poly.type
_entity_poly.pdbx_seq_one_letter_code
_entity_poly.pdbx_strand_id
1 'polypeptide(L)'
;MTLLGLAEDDFTLLSGQPKAFHYTASSGKGLDRNFCPACGTRLFTSNAESYLGMVVVSIGSLDNPEGVRLCAGEAPLAWAIPLDVPQFETMPG
;
A
#
# COMPACT_ATOMS: atom_id res chain seq x y z
N MET A 1 7.55 3.78 0.17
CA MET A 1 6.58 2.87 0.83
C MET A 1 6.32 1.75 -0.14
N THR A 2 6.69 0.52 0.19
CA THR A 2 6.52 -0.62 -0.72
C THR A 2 5.12 -1.21 -0.54
N LEU A 3 4.35 -1.25 -1.62
CA LEU A 3 2.94 -1.61 -1.62
C LEU A 3 2.69 -2.82 -2.52
N LEU A 4 1.82 -3.74 -2.08
CA LEU A 4 1.33 -4.87 -2.86
C LEU A 4 -0.17 -4.65 -3.15
N GLY A 5 -0.52 -4.47 -4.42
CA GLY A 5 -1.92 -4.42 -4.85
C GLY A 5 -2.44 -5.84 -5.13
N LEU A 6 -3.65 -6.12 -4.65
CA LEU A 6 -4.39 -7.34 -4.93
C LEU A 6 -5.87 -7.02 -5.13
N ALA A 7 -6.59 -7.89 -5.84
CA ALA A 7 -8.04 -7.78 -5.96
C ALA A 7 -8.68 -7.90 -4.57
N GLU A 8 -9.77 -7.16 -4.34
CA GLU A 8 -10.50 -7.19 -3.08
C GLU A 8 -11.04 -8.60 -2.76
N ASP A 9 -11.44 -9.35 -3.79
CA ASP A 9 -11.91 -10.74 -3.67
C ASP A 9 -10.80 -11.71 -3.19
N ASP A 10 -9.53 -11.37 -3.43
CA ASP A 10 -8.37 -12.15 -2.98
C ASP A 10 -7.88 -11.73 -1.58
N PHE A 11 -8.51 -10.72 -0.96
CA PHE A 11 -8.17 -10.22 0.36
C PHE A 11 -9.19 -10.66 1.41
N THR A 12 -8.72 -11.23 2.51
CA THR A 12 -9.59 -11.54 3.66
C THR A 12 -8.91 -11.13 4.96
N LEU A 13 -9.56 -10.26 5.73
CA LEU A 13 -9.13 -9.94 7.10
C LEU A 13 -9.58 -11.06 8.05
N LEU A 14 -8.65 -11.95 8.41
CA LEU A 14 -8.96 -13.09 9.27
C LEU A 14 -9.18 -12.69 10.74
N SER A 15 -8.50 -11.64 11.21
CA SER A 15 -8.57 -11.23 12.62
C SER A 15 -8.19 -9.76 12.83
N GLY A 16 -8.63 -9.21 13.97
CA GLY A 16 -8.38 -7.83 14.36
C GLY A 16 -9.43 -6.83 13.85
N GLN A 17 -9.37 -5.60 14.36
CA GLN A 17 -10.21 -4.48 13.91
C GLN A 17 -9.33 -3.28 13.62
N PRO A 18 -8.82 -3.16 12.38
CA PRO A 18 -8.08 -1.98 11.94
C PRO A 18 -8.94 -0.73 12.04
N LYS A 19 -8.34 0.39 12.41
CA LYS A 19 -8.98 1.69 12.34
C LYS A 19 -8.69 2.30 10.98
N ALA A 20 -9.73 2.79 10.31
CA ALA A 20 -9.62 3.49 9.04
C ALA A 20 -9.40 4.99 9.27
N PHE A 21 -8.50 5.58 8.49
CA PHE A 21 -8.37 7.02 8.31
C PHE A 21 -8.56 7.37 6.84
N HIS A 22 -9.60 8.14 6.54
CA HIS A 22 -9.87 8.61 5.20
C HIS A 22 -8.88 9.69 4.78
N TYR A 23 -8.28 9.54 3.61
CA TYR A 23 -7.30 10.45 3.04
C TYR A 23 -7.69 10.84 1.61
N THR A 24 -7.74 12.14 1.35
CA THR A 24 -7.93 12.68 -0.01
C THR A 24 -6.56 13.00 -0.60
N ALA A 25 -6.21 12.33 -1.70
CA ALA A 25 -4.97 12.57 -2.42
C ALA A 25 -4.99 13.93 -3.14
N SER A 26 -3.83 14.39 -3.60
CA SER A 26 -3.71 15.62 -4.40
C SER A 26 -4.51 15.60 -5.70
N SER A 27 -4.85 14.41 -6.20
CA SER A 27 -5.76 14.21 -7.34
C SER A 27 -7.24 14.46 -7.01
N GLY A 28 -7.58 14.75 -5.76
CA GLY A 28 -8.96 14.88 -5.27
C GLY A 28 -9.63 13.54 -4.96
N LYS A 29 -8.98 12.41 -5.27
CA LYS A 29 -9.52 11.07 -5.04
C LYS A 29 -9.30 10.59 -3.60
N GLY A 30 -10.32 9.98 -3.02
CA GLY A 30 -10.32 9.41 -1.68
C GLY A 30 -9.70 8.01 -1.62
N LEU A 31 -9.15 7.68 -0.46
CA LEU A 31 -8.74 6.33 -0.07
C LEU A 31 -8.75 6.19 1.46
N ASP A 32 -8.96 4.98 1.96
CA ASP A 32 -8.87 4.68 3.38
C ASP A 32 -7.54 4.03 3.72
N ARG A 33 -6.86 4.52 4.77
CA ARG A 33 -5.66 3.90 5.33
C ARG A 33 -6.05 3.15 6.60
N ASN A 34 -5.88 1.84 6.59
CA ASN A 34 -6.21 0.97 7.71
C ASN A 34 -4.96 0.68 8.55
N PHE A 35 -5.04 0.95 9.85
CA PHE A 35 -3.94 0.77 10.79
C PHE A 35 -4.35 -0.01 12.03
N CYS A 36 -3.39 -0.70 12.64
CA CYS A 36 -3.57 -1.32 13.94
C CYS A 36 -3.69 -0.21 15.01
N PRO A 37 -4.80 -0.13 15.77
CA PRO A 37 -4.97 0.91 16.77
C PRO A 37 -4.04 0.76 17.99
N ALA A 38 -3.48 -0.42 18.22
CA ALA A 38 -2.61 -0.69 19.37
C ALA A 38 -1.16 -0.26 19.15
N CYS A 39 -0.61 -0.49 17.95
CA CYS A 39 0.80 -0.20 17.64
C CYS A 39 1.00 0.87 16.55
N GLY A 40 -0.06 1.29 15.86
CA GLY A 40 0.02 2.30 14.79
C GLY A 40 0.50 1.78 13.44
N THR A 41 0.85 0.50 13.31
CA THR A 41 1.29 -0.09 12.04
C THR A 41 0.20 0.05 10.97
N ARG A 42 0.57 0.59 9.80
CA ARG A 42 -0.30 0.64 8.62
C ARG A 42 -0.33 -0.74 7.96
N LEU A 43 -1.51 -1.34 7.86
CA LEU A 43 -1.71 -2.70 7.35
C LEU A 43 -2.04 -2.71 5.87
N PHE A 44 -3.08 -1.96 5.48
CA PHE A 44 -3.54 -1.92 4.08
C PHE A 44 -4.31 -0.63 3.78
N THR A 45 -4.58 -0.41 2.50
CA THR A 45 -5.45 0.64 1.98
C THR A 45 -6.62 0.01 1.24
N SER A 46 -7.81 0.56 1.48
CA SER A 46 -9.08 0.15 0.86
C SER A 46 -9.83 1.39 0.34
N ASN A 47 -10.95 1.19 -0.35
CA ASN A 47 -11.81 2.27 -0.85
C ASN A 47 -11.06 3.34 -1.67
N ALA A 48 -10.03 2.91 -2.41
CA ALA A 48 -9.24 3.81 -3.23
C ALA A 48 -9.98 4.09 -4.54
N GLU A 49 -10.45 5.32 -4.74
CA GLU A 49 -11.21 5.70 -5.94
C GLU A 49 -10.36 5.65 -7.23
N SER A 50 -9.03 5.66 -7.10
CA SER A 50 -8.11 5.44 -8.23
C SER A 50 -8.03 3.98 -8.66
N TYR A 51 -8.37 3.04 -7.77
CA TYR A 51 -8.14 1.60 -7.92
C TYR A 51 -9.33 0.82 -7.33
N LEU A 52 -10.49 0.97 -7.97
CA LEU A 52 -11.73 0.32 -7.52
C LEU A 52 -11.56 -1.21 -7.50
N GLY A 53 -12.05 -1.86 -6.44
CA GLY A 53 -11.95 -3.31 -6.27
C GLY A 53 -10.55 -3.81 -5.96
N MET A 54 -9.62 -2.93 -5.55
CA MET A 54 -8.29 -3.33 -5.09
C MET A 54 -8.08 -2.99 -3.61
N VAL A 55 -7.39 -3.90 -2.93
CA VAL A 55 -6.78 -3.67 -1.62
C VAL A 55 -5.28 -3.54 -1.81
N VAL A 56 -4.67 -2.58 -1.13
CA VAL A 56 -3.23 -2.33 -1.23
C VAL A 56 -2.58 -2.59 0.12
N VAL A 57 -1.88 -3.71 0.26
CA VAL A 57 -1.23 -4.15 1.50
C VAL A 57 0.15 -3.51 1.64
N SER A 58 0.46 -3.07 2.85
CA SER A 58 1.81 -2.62 3.21
C SER A 58 2.74 -3.83 3.30
N ILE A 59 3.78 -3.91 2.49
CA ILE A 59 4.69 -5.06 2.51
C ILE A 59 5.45 -5.18 3.85
N GLY A 60 5.73 -4.05 4.49
CA GLY A 60 6.38 -4.03 5.81
C GLY A 60 5.56 -4.68 6.94
N SER A 61 4.29 -5.02 6.71
CA SER A 61 3.48 -5.80 7.66
C SER A 61 3.40 -7.29 7.33
N LEU A 62 4.15 -7.79 6.34
CA LEU A 62 4.20 -9.21 6.00
C LEU A 62 5.38 -9.90 6.70
N ASP A 63 5.10 -11.03 7.35
CA ASP A 63 6.13 -11.85 8.00
C ASP A 63 7.01 -12.59 6.99
N ASN A 64 6.44 -13.01 5.86
CA ASN A 64 7.16 -13.70 4.80
C ASN A 64 6.99 -13.01 3.43
N PRO A 65 7.85 -12.04 3.08
CA PRO A 65 7.76 -11.31 1.81
C PRO A 65 8.44 -12.01 0.62
N GLU A 66 9.03 -13.20 0.79
CA GLU A 66 9.99 -13.80 -0.16
C GLU A 66 9.41 -14.27 -1.52
N GLY A 67 8.12 -14.02 -1.78
CA GLY A 67 7.45 -14.23 -3.07
C GLY A 67 6.84 -12.98 -3.71
N VAL A 68 6.97 -11.81 -3.06
CA VAL A 68 6.34 -10.57 -3.55
C VAL A 68 7.30 -9.83 -4.47
N ARG A 69 6.93 -9.71 -5.76
CA ARG A 69 7.68 -8.87 -6.70
C ARG A 69 7.33 -7.40 -6.48
N LEU A 70 8.37 -6.62 -6.19
CA LEU A 70 8.25 -5.21 -5.87
C LEU A 70 8.34 -4.36 -7.14
N CYS A 71 7.41 -3.42 -7.28
CA CYS A 71 7.54 -2.30 -8.21
C CYS A 71 7.60 -1.02 -7.37
N ALA A 72 8.69 -0.25 -7.48
CA ALA A 72 8.80 1.03 -6.80
C ALA A 72 8.14 2.11 -7.67
N GLY A 73 6.95 2.56 -7.25
CA GLY A 73 6.30 3.74 -7.79
C GLY A 73 6.71 4.95 -6.96
N GLU A 74 7.40 5.89 -7.59
CA GLU A 74 8.04 7.13 -7.12
C GLU A 74 9.58 7.05 -7.08
N ALA A 75 10.20 7.96 -7.83
CA ALA A 75 11.64 8.14 -7.84
C ALA A 75 12.15 8.42 -6.42
N PRO A 76 13.26 7.80 -5.99
CA PRO A 76 13.83 8.05 -4.68
C PRO A 76 14.14 9.55 -4.51
N LEU A 77 13.91 10.07 -3.30
CA LEU A 77 14.39 11.41 -2.92
C LEU A 77 15.89 11.51 -3.25
N ALA A 78 16.39 12.70 -3.61
CA ALA A 78 17.76 12.88 -4.08
C ALA A 78 18.87 12.38 -3.13
N TRP A 79 18.55 12.17 -1.85
CA TRP A 79 19.45 11.65 -0.82
C TRP A 79 19.25 10.15 -0.50
N ALA A 80 18.23 9.51 -1.06
CA ALA A 80 17.94 8.11 -0.83
C ALA A 80 18.78 7.22 -1.75
N ILE A 81 19.38 6.17 -1.17
CA ILE A 81 20.07 5.14 -1.94
C ILE A 81 19.00 4.34 -2.69
N PRO A 82 19.01 4.30 -4.04
CA PRO A 82 18.04 3.53 -4.80
C PRO A 82 18.16 2.05 -4.46
N LEU A 83 17.03 1.37 -4.31
CA LEU A 83 17.03 -0.09 -4.25
C LEU A 83 17.34 -0.66 -5.64
N ASP A 84 17.96 -1.84 -5.67
CA ASP A 84 18.24 -2.61 -6.89
C ASP A 84 16.97 -3.28 -7.44
N VAL A 85 15.96 -2.47 -7.72
CA VAL A 85 14.67 -2.85 -8.31
C VAL A 85 14.24 -1.75 -9.29
N PRO A 86 13.42 -2.07 -10.31
CA PRO A 86 12.90 -1.07 -11.23
C PRO A 86 12.23 0.10 -10.49
N GLN A 87 12.69 1.32 -10.81
CA GLN A 87 12.17 2.58 -10.28
C GLN A 87 11.38 3.29 -11.38
N PHE A 88 10.21 3.83 -11.02
CA PHE A 88 9.36 4.58 -11.95
C PHE A 88 9.00 5.93 -11.37
N GLU A 89 8.96 6.98 -12.20
CA GLU A 89 8.55 8.33 -11.76
C GLU A 89 7.10 8.36 -11.26
N THR A 90 6.24 7.55 -11.86
CA THR A 90 4.84 7.35 -11.47
C THR A 90 4.53 5.86 -11.39
N MET A 91 3.42 5.52 -10.72
CA MET A 91 2.95 4.13 -10.66
C MET A 91 2.67 3.62 -12.09
N PRO A 92 3.31 2.52 -12.55
CA PRO A 92 3.02 1.94 -13.85
C PRO A 92 1.56 1.47 -13.91
N GLY A 93 0.90 1.72 -15.05
CA GLY A 93 -0.44 1.20 -15.35
C GLY A 93 -0.42 -0.23 -15.85
#